data_AF-A0A2N6ARK4-F1
#
_entry.id   AF-A0A2N6ARK4-F1
#
_cell.length_a   1.000
_cell.length_b   1.000
_cell.length_c   1.000
_cell.angle_alpha   90.00
_cell.angle_beta   90.00
_cell.angle_gamma   90.00
#
_symmetry.space_group_name_H-M   'P 1'
#
loop_
_entity.id
_entity.type
_entity.pdbx_description
1 polymer ?
#
loop_
_entity_poly.entity_id
_entity_poly.type
_entity_poly.pdbx_seq_one_letter_code
_entity_poly.pdbx_strand_id
1 'polypeptide(L)'
;ARCYHARSHNLTKDNCQFVCDQDPDGLALSTMDDQEFLAVNGIQTMSHSCQNLLPDLASLTRSGIRHFRLSPHSCDMVAVAALFRDVLDGRTEPAAASAELAEISFDAPFCNGYLHGLKGKDWQAA
;
A
#
# COMPACT_ATOMS: atom_id res chain seq x y z
N ALA A 1 8.41 9.07 -22.54
CA ALA A 1 7.80 7.91 -21.86
C ALA A 1 6.30 7.89 -22.13
N ARG A 2 5.73 6.73 -22.46
CA ARG A 2 4.27 6.57 -22.65
C ARG A 2 3.58 6.59 -21.28
N CYS A 3 2.37 7.15 -21.21
CA CYS A 3 1.53 7.10 -20.00
C CYS A 3 0.56 5.93 -20.16
N TYR A 4 0.63 4.94 -19.27
CA TYR A 4 -0.20 3.73 -19.38
C TYR A 4 -1.65 4.04 -19.05
N HIS A 5 -1.87 4.90 -18.05
CA HIS A 5 -3.19 5.37 -17.63
C HIS A 5 -3.91 6.17 -18.72
N ALA A 6 -3.23 7.14 -19.34
CA ALA A 6 -3.82 7.86 -20.46
C ALA A 6 -4.24 6.90 -21.58
N ARG A 7 -3.38 5.93 -21.88
CA ARG A 7 -3.63 4.94 -22.93
C ARG A 7 -4.81 4.02 -22.62
N SER A 8 -5.02 3.58 -21.38
CA SER A 8 -6.19 2.75 -21.02
C SER A 8 -7.51 3.49 -21.23
N HIS A 9 -7.50 4.82 -21.14
CA HIS A 9 -8.66 5.68 -21.44
C HIS A 9 -8.66 6.24 -22.86
N ASN A 10 -7.88 5.67 -23.80
CA ASN A 10 -7.75 6.15 -25.19
C ASN A 10 -7.29 7.62 -25.33
N LEU A 11 -6.55 8.13 -24.35
CA LEU A 11 -5.93 9.45 -24.35
C LEU A 11 -4.45 9.36 -24.71
N THR A 12 -3.90 10.44 -25.25
CA THR A 12 -2.46 10.60 -25.42
C THR A 12 -1.85 11.12 -24.11
N LYS A 13 -0.54 10.91 -23.92
CA LYS A 13 0.16 11.48 -22.75
C LYS A 13 0.03 13.01 -22.71
N ASP A 14 0.16 13.67 -23.86
CA ASP A 14 0.18 15.13 -23.96
C ASP A 14 -1.20 15.76 -23.70
N ASN A 15 -2.29 14.98 -23.85
CA ASN A 15 -3.65 15.38 -23.52
C ASN A 15 -4.31 14.37 -22.56
N CYS A 16 -3.60 13.98 -21.50
CA CYS A 16 -4.07 12.95 -20.56
C CYS A 16 -5.18 13.41 -19.62
N GLN A 17 -5.42 14.72 -19.52
CA GLN A 17 -6.47 15.33 -18.69
C GLN A 17 -6.41 14.94 -17.21
N PHE A 18 -5.23 14.59 -16.69
CA PHE A 18 -5.05 14.08 -15.32
C PHE A 18 -5.96 12.89 -15.00
N VAL A 19 -6.25 12.05 -16.01
CA VAL A 19 -7.17 10.91 -15.86
C VAL A 19 -6.77 9.94 -14.75
N CYS A 20 -5.50 9.93 -14.33
CA CYS A 20 -5.04 9.15 -13.19
C CYS A 20 -5.70 9.51 -11.86
N ASP A 21 -6.29 10.70 -11.75
CA ASP A 21 -7.04 11.12 -10.55
C ASP A 21 -8.32 10.29 -10.34
N GLN A 22 -8.75 9.51 -11.34
CA GLN A 22 -9.88 8.57 -11.22
C GLN A 22 -9.53 7.32 -10.38
N ASP A 23 -8.24 6.98 -10.29
CA ASP A 23 -7.75 5.82 -9.54
C ASP A 23 -6.71 6.32 -8.51
N PRO A 24 -7.15 6.89 -7.37
CA PRO A 24 -6.28 7.53 -6.38
C PRO A 24 -5.22 6.59 -5.81
N ASP A 25 -5.52 5.29 -5.70
CA ASP A 25 -4.59 4.26 -5.23
C ASP A 25 -3.85 3.54 -6.39
N GLY A 26 -4.08 4.00 -7.62
CA GLY A 26 -3.55 3.42 -8.86
C GLY A 26 -4.52 2.46 -9.54
N LEU A 27 -4.46 2.41 -10.87
CA LEU A 27 -5.26 1.50 -11.68
C LEU A 27 -4.67 0.09 -11.63
N ALA A 28 -5.40 -0.87 -11.06
CA ALA A 28 -4.98 -2.26 -10.98
C ALA A 28 -4.80 -2.89 -12.38
N LEU A 29 -3.76 -3.72 -12.52
CA LEU A 29 -3.49 -4.50 -13.71
C LEU A 29 -3.62 -6.00 -13.43
N SER A 30 -4.43 -6.67 -14.24
CA SER A 30 -4.52 -8.13 -14.25
C SER A 30 -3.47 -8.75 -15.17
N THR A 31 -2.86 -9.84 -14.72
CA THR A 31 -2.05 -10.70 -15.57
C THR A 31 -2.93 -11.48 -16.56
N MET A 32 -2.31 -12.24 -17.48
CA MET A 32 -3.04 -13.14 -18.38
C MET A 32 -3.79 -14.25 -17.64
N ASP A 33 -3.36 -14.57 -16.42
CA ASP A 33 -4.00 -15.55 -15.53
C ASP A 33 -4.99 -14.88 -14.55
N ASP A 34 -5.42 -13.65 -14.85
CA ASP A 34 -6.37 -12.85 -14.08
C ASP A 34 -5.95 -12.58 -12.63
N GLN A 35 -4.64 -12.40 -12.41
CA GLN A 35 -4.10 -12.04 -11.10
C GLN A 35 -3.75 -10.57 -11.05
N GLU A 36 -4.25 -9.86 -10.04
CA GLU A 36 -3.82 -8.49 -9.75
C GLU A 36 -2.42 -8.52 -9.14
N PHE A 37 -1.46 -7.87 -9.81
CA PHE A 37 -0.06 -7.90 -9.38
C PHE A 37 0.59 -6.51 -9.36
N LEU A 38 0.29 -5.69 -10.38
CA LEU A 38 0.82 -4.34 -10.51
C LEU A 38 -0.34 -3.35 -10.58
N ALA A 39 -0.03 -2.10 -10.25
CA ALA A 39 -0.89 -0.97 -10.51
C ALA A 39 -0.14 0.06 -11.38
N VAL A 40 -0.88 0.91 -12.07
CA VAL A 40 -0.32 2.06 -12.80
C VAL A 40 -0.90 3.36 -12.27
N ASN A 41 -0.01 4.34 -12.10
CA ASN A 41 -0.40 5.72 -11.81
C ASN A 41 0.32 6.62 -12.82
N GLY A 42 -0.40 7.02 -13.86
CA GLY A 42 0.17 7.77 -14.98
C GLY A 42 1.29 7.02 -15.73
N ILE A 43 2.53 7.45 -15.51
CA ILE A 43 3.74 6.84 -16.11
C ILE A 43 4.44 5.83 -15.18
N GLN A 44 4.00 5.72 -13.92
CA GLN A 44 4.63 4.89 -12.91
C GLN A 44 4.02 3.49 -12.92
N THR A 45 4.86 2.49 -12.68
CA THR A 45 4.44 1.11 -12.38
C THR A 45 4.69 0.88 -10.89
N MET A 46 3.65 0.44 -10.19
CA MET A 46 3.63 0.26 -8.74
C MET A 46 3.21 -1.17 -8.42
N SER A 47 3.48 -1.60 -7.19
CA SER A 47 2.88 -2.83 -6.66
C SER A 47 1.37 -2.62 -6.51
N HIS A 48 0.57 -3.65 -6.80
CA HIS A 48 -0.86 -3.64 -6.47
C HIS A 48 -1.05 -3.75 -4.94
N SER A 49 -0.29 -4.60 -4.26
CA SER A 49 -0.38 -4.80 -2.80
C SER A 49 0.15 -3.59 -2.00
N CYS A 50 -0.52 -3.27 -0.89
CA CYS A 50 -0.11 -2.21 0.03
C CYS A 50 0.89 -2.73 1.08
N GLN A 51 2.04 -2.05 1.22
CA GLN A 51 3.02 -2.43 2.22
C GLN A 51 2.52 -2.07 3.62
N ASN A 52 2.36 -3.07 4.49
CA ASN A 52 1.95 -2.89 5.87
C ASN A 52 3.03 -3.41 6.83
N LEU A 53 3.64 -2.50 7.59
CA LEU A 53 4.69 -2.83 8.57
C LEU A 53 4.22 -2.69 10.03
N LEU A 54 2.92 -2.51 10.26
CA LEU A 54 2.36 -2.36 11.61
C LEU A 54 2.80 -3.48 12.57
N PRO A 55 2.75 -4.78 12.18
CA PRO A 55 3.17 -5.87 13.07
C PRO A 55 4.67 -5.81 13.43
N ASP A 56 5.47 -5.19 12.56
CA ASP A 56 6.93 -5.17 12.64
C ASP A 56 7.49 -3.93 13.36
N LEU A 57 6.64 -2.94 13.70
CA LEU A 57 7.06 -1.65 14.25
C LEU A 57 7.94 -1.77 15.50
N ALA A 58 7.61 -2.70 16.40
CA ALA A 58 8.40 -2.93 17.61
C ALA A 58 9.81 -3.44 17.30
N SER A 59 9.93 -4.36 16.35
CA SER A 59 11.22 -4.91 15.90
C SER A 59 12.06 -3.84 15.20
N LEU A 60 11.44 -3.10 14.28
CA LEU A 60 12.08 -2.01 13.53
C LEU A 60 12.58 -0.90 14.47
N THR A 61 11.80 -0.57 15.50
CA THR A 61 12.19 0.43 16.52
C THR A 61 13.39 -0.05 17.35
N ARG A 62 13.43 -1.34 17.74
CA ARG A 62 14.59 -1.92 18.44
C ARG A 62 15.86 -1.91 17.59
N SER A 63 15.72 -2.04 16.26
CA SER A 63 16.82 -1.92 15.30
C SER A 63 17.30 -0.48 15.07
N GLY A 64 16.72 0.50 15.77
CA GLY A 64 17.14 1.90 15.74
C GLY A 64 16.38 2.79 14.76
N ILE A 65 15.37 2.28 14.06
CA ILE A 65 14.50 3.10 13.19
C ILE A 65 13.61 3.99 14.06
N ARG A 66 13.53 5.28 13.71
CA ARG A 66 12.78 6.29 14.48
C ARG A 66 11.68 7.01 13.71
N HIS A 67 11.68 6.89 12.39
CA HIS A 67 10.72 7.57 11.53
C HIS A 67 10.01 6.55 10.64
N PHE A 68 8.69 6.59 10.67
CA PHE A 68 7.81 5.77 9.86
C PHE A 68 6.91 6.71 9.06
N ARG A 69 6.83 6.51 7.74
CA ARG A 69 6.02 7.33 6.84
C ARG A 69 4.89 6.48 6.30
N LEU A 70 3.67 6.98 6.43
CA LEU A 70 2.50 6.42 5.77
C LEU A 70 2.33 7.07 4.41
N SER A 71 2.06 6.27 3.39
CA SER A 71 1.56 6.76 2.11
C SER A 71 0.03 6.82 2.19
N PRO A 72 -0.61 7.94 1.85
CA PRO A 72 -2.06 8.01 1.79
C PRO A 72 -2.61 6.98 0.80
N HIS A 73 -3.73 6.37 1.19
CA HIS A 73 -4.58 5.51 0.36
C HIS A 73 -6.04 5.93 0.56
N SER A 74 -6.93 5.43 -0.27
CA SER A 74 -8.36 5.79 -0.32
C SER A 74 -9.17 5.04 0.75
N CYS A 75 -8.69 5.12 1.99
CA CYS A 75 -9.32 4.55 3.18
C CYS A 75 -9.33 5.58 4.32
N ASP A 76 -9.78 5.18 5.52
CA ASP A 76 -9.68 6.02 6.71
C ASP A 76 -8.23 6.13 7.20
N MET A 77 -7.44 6.97 6.52
CA MET A 77 -6.04 7.19 6.85
C MET A 77 -5.84 7.86 8.21
N VAL A 78 -6.88 8.47 8.80
CA VAL A 78 -6.81 8.99 10.17
C VAL A 78 -6.79 7.84 11.17
N ALA A 79 -7.70 6.87 11.00
CA ALA A 79 -7.71 5.65 11.80
C ALA A 79 -6.41 4.85 11.62
N VAL A 80 -5.93 4.68 10.38
CA VAL A 80 -4.62 4.04 10.11
C VAL A 80 -3.49 4.75 10.85
N ALA A 81 -3.41 6.08 10.75
CA ALA A 81 -2.37 6.85 11.42
C ALA A 81 -2.43 6.72 12.95
N ALA A 82 -3.64 6.70 13.52
CA ALA A 82 -3.83 6.50 14.96
C ALA A 82 -3.32 5.11 15.40
N LEU A 83 -3.67 4.04 14.68
CA LEU A 83 -3.22 2.67 14.97
C LEU A 83 -1.70 2.55 14.95
N PHE A 84 -1.04 3.06 13.91
CA PHE A 84 0.42 3.05 13.83
C PHE A 84 1.04 3.86 14.97
N ARG A 85 0.44 5.01 15.32
CA ARG A 85 0.92 5.85 16.41
C ARG A 85 0.78 5.18 17.77
N ASP A 86 -0.35 4.52 18.03
CA ASP A 86 -0.61 3.82 19.28
C ASP A 86 0.35 2.66 19.52
N VAL A 87 0.66 1.88 18.48
CA VAL A 87 1.67 0.82 18.55
C VAL A 87 3.05 1.39 18.83
N LEU A 88 3.45 2.46 18.12
CA LEU A 88 4.76 3.09 18.35
C LEU A 88 4.87 3.79 19.71
N ASP A 89 3.76 4.21 20.31
CA ASP A 89 3.69 4.77 21.67
C ASP A 89 3.57 3.69 22.76
N GLY A 90 3.40 2.42 22.39
CA GLY A 90 3.18 1.32 23.32
C GLY A 90 1.80 1.35 23.99
N ARG A 91 0.83 2.05 23.41
CA ARG A 91 -0.57 2.09 23.89
C ARG A 91 -1.36 0.85 23.51
N THR A 92 -1.00 0.22 22.39
CA THR A 92 -1.68 -0.96 21.84
C THR A 92 -0.67 -2.00 21.36
N GLU A 93 -0.98 -3.28 21.60
CA GLU A 93 -0.17 -4.38 21.08
C GLU A 93 -0.30 -4.51 19.55
N PRO A 94 0.78 -4.83 18.82
CA PRO A 94 0.74 -4.93 17.36
C PRO A 94 -0.33 -5.89 16.83
N ALA A 95 -0.58 -7.00 17.52
CA ALA A 95 -1.60 -7.98 17.12
C ALA A 95 -3.03 -7.41 17.21
N ALA A 96 -3.34 -6.65 18.27
CA ALA A 96 -4.65 -6.03 18.44
C ALA A 96 -4.87 -4.92 17.41
N ALA A 97 -3.87 -4.06 17.19
CA ALA A 97 -3.94 -3.02 16.17
C ALA A 97 -3.97 -3.59 14.74
N SER A 98 -3.35 -4.76 14.49
CA SER A 98 -3.45 -5.45 13.20
C SER A 98 -4.87 -5.96 12.92
N ALA A 99 -5.56 -6.46 13.95
CA ALA A 99 -6.95 -6.89 13.82
C ALA A 99 -7.87 -5.71 13.50
N GLU A 100 -7.68 -4.57 14.18
CA GLU A 100 -8.46 -3.35 13.90
C GLU A 100 -8.15 -2.77 12.52
N LEU A 101 -6.88 -2.79 12.10
CA LEU A 101 -6.48 -2.35 10.76
C LEU A 101 -7.12 -3.21 9.65
N ALA A 102 -7.33 -4.51 9.89
CA ALA A 102 -7.95 -5.42 8.93
C ALA A 102 -9.44 -5.12 8.68
N GLU A 103 -10.10 -4.41 9.60
CA GLU A 103 -11.49 -3.96 9.45
C GLU A 103 -11.60 -2.65 8.64
N ILE A 104 -10.48 -1.94 8.45
CA ILE A 104 -10.45 -0.77 7.57
C ILE A 104 -10.43 -1.27 6.12
N SER A 105 -11.36 -0.76 5.30
CA SER A 105 -11.45 -1.13 3.89
C SER A 105 -10.24 -0.60 3.11
N PHE A 106 -9.42 -1.51 2.56
CA PHE A 106 -8.38 -1.21 1.58
C PHE A 106 -8.73 -1.89 0.26
N ASP A 107 -8.51 -1.20 -0.86
CA ASP A 107 -8.73 -1.73 -2.21
C ASP A 107 -7.56 -2.61 -2.71
N ALA A 108 -6.66 -3.00 -1.81
CA ALA A 108 -5.48 -3.81 -2.10
C ALA A 108 -5.11 -4.71 -0.91
N PRO A 109 -4.58 -5.92 -1.15
CA PRO A 109 -4.09 -6.79 -0.09
C PRO A 109 -2.81 -6.23 0.54
N PHE A 110 -2.56 -6.57 1.80
CA PHE A 110 -1.31 -6.21 2.46
C PHE A 110 -0.13 -7.09 2.05
N CYS A 111 1.07 -6.51 2.08
CA CYS A 111 2.33 -7.23 1.95
C CYS A 111 3.40 -6.71 2.94
N ASN A 112 4.31 -7.60 3.33
CA ASN A 112 5.53 -7.27 4.08
C ASN A 112 6.68 -8.25 3.80
N GLY A 113 6.53 -9.15 2.83
CA GLY A 113 7.45 -10.27 2.62
C GLY A 113 8.91 -9.86 2.39
N TYR A 114 9.16 -8.70 1.77
CA TYR A 114 10.54 -8.22 1.54
C TYR A 114 11.30 -8.02 2.86
N LEU A 115 10.64 -7.48 3.89
CA LEU A 115 11.25 -7.29 5.22
C LEU A 115 11.67 -8.63 5.83
N HIS A 116 10.90 -9.69 5.56
CA HIS A 116 11.10 -11.04 6.09
C HIS A 116 11.94 -11.94 5.18
N GLY A 117 12.53 -11.41 4.10
CA GLY A 117 13.31 -12.20 3.15
C GLY A 117 12.48 -13.14 2.26
N LEU A 118 11.16 -12.92 2.18
CA LEU A 118 10.22 -13.61 1.32
C LEU A 118 9.99 -12.83 0.01
N LYS A 119 9.11 -13.32 -0.87
CA LYS A 119 8.72 -12.55 -2.06
C LYS A 119 8.02 -11.27 -1.60
N GLY A 120 8.35 -10.13 -2.21
CA GLY A 120 7.86 -8.82 -1.73
C GLY A 120 6.34 -8.67 -1.67
N LYS A 121 5.60 -9.39 -2.52
CA LYS A 121 4.13 -9.39 -2.56
C LYS A 121 3.47 -10.25 -1.48
N ASP A 122 4.25 -11.08 -0.79
CA ASP A 122 3.71 -12.03 0.18
C ASP A 122 3.45 -11.33 1.52
N TRP A 123 2.48 -11.86 2.27
CA TRP A 123 2.11 -11.41 3.60
C TRP A 123 2.59 -12.41 4.65
N GLN A 124 3.25 -11.90 5.68
CA GLN A 124 3.61 -12.63 6.87
C GLN A 124 2.94 -11.97 8.08
N ALA A 125 1.95 -12.66 8.64
CA ALA A 125 1.37 -12.30 9.91
C ALA A 125 2.40 -12.46 11.05
N ALA A 126 2.28 -11.61 12.08
CA ALA A 126 3.10 -11.69 13.30
C ALA A 126 2.71 -12.88 14.19
#